data_AF-A0A9C7PLB3-F1
#
_entry.id   AF-A0A9C7PLB3-F1
#
_cell.length_a   1.000
_cell.length_b   1.000
_cell.length_c   1.000
_cell.angle_alpha   90.00
_cell.angle_beta   90.00
_cell.angle_gamma   90.00
#
_symmetry.space_group_name_H-M   'P 1'
#
loop_
_entity.id
_entity.type
_entity.pdbx_description
1 polymer ?
#
loop_
_entity_poly.entity_id
_entity_poly.type
_entity_poly.pdbx_seq_one_letter_code
_entity_poly.pdbx_strand_id
1 'polypeptide(L)'
;MRVFRLDAVAFLWKESGTTCMNLPQTHELIRLFRLIIECAQPDAIVITETNVPNRENLSYFGNANEAHGIYNFSLPPLLVHALVTGTSRYLSTWMMSMPPAQDGTIYFNFIASHDGIGLRPVEGLLEQAEVDELLATMEQFGGRVSWRQSAGSEAKPYEINIALRDALQGTTVARTSGSSSAS
;
A
#
# COMPACT_ATOMS: atom_id res chain seq x y z
N MET A 1 9.66 4.01 25.20
CA MET A 1 8.92 4.00 23.91
C MET A 1 8.35 2.60 23.76
N ARG A 2 7.05 2.42 23.50
CA ARG A 2 6.41 1.08 23.45
C ARG A 2 6.13 0.56 22.05
N VAL A 3 6.26 1.41 21.05
CA VAL A 3 5.99 1.07 19.66
C VAL A 3 7.16 1.55 18.82
N PHE A 4 7.73 0.65 18.02
CA PHE A 4 8.80 0.90 17.09
C PHE A 4 8.25 0.75 15.67
N ARG A 5 8.09 1.86 14.95
CA ARG A 5 7.74 1.85 13.52
C ARG A 5 9.03 1.82 12.71
N LEU A 6 9.26 0.73 12.00
CA LEU A 6 10.38 0.56 11.07
C LEU A 6 9.98 1.13 9.71
N ASP A 7 10.44 2.36 9.48
CA ASP A 7 10.19 3.13 8.27
C ASP A 7 11.01 2.59 7.08
N ALA A 8 10.39 2.52 5.90
CA ALA A 8 11.04 2.11 4.65
C ALA A 8 11.89 0.81 4.76
N VAL A 9 11.47 -0.12 5.62
CA VAL A 9 12.31 -1.26 6.03
C VAL A 9 12.64 -2.19 4.86
N ALA A 10 11.82 -2.21 3.81
CA ALA A 10 12.06 -2.93 2.57
C ALA A 10 13.42 -2.63 1.91
N PHE A 11 14.02 -1.47 2.19
CA PHE A 11 15.26 -1.02 1.58
C PHE A 11 16.50 -1.22 2.46
N LEU A 12 16.36 -1.88 3.61
CA LEU A 12 17.38 -1.99 4.65
C LEU A 12 18.68 -2.64 4.17
N TRP A 13 18.60 -3.60 3.22
CA TRP A 13 19.76 -4.30 2.69
C TRP A 13 20.09 -3.91 1.24
N LYS A 14 21.37 -3.72 0.94
CA LYS A 14 21.88 -3.40 -0.41
C LYS A 14 22.83 -4.50 -0.88
N GLU A 15 22.54 -5.05 -2.05
CA GLU A 15 23.35 -6.09 -2.69
C GLU A 15 23.47 -5.81 -4.18
N SER A 16 24.71 -5.74 -4.68
CA SER A 16 24.98 -5.42 -6.09
C SER A 16 24.34 -6.44 -7.03
N GLY A 17 23.73 -5.97 -8.12
CA GLY A 17 23.03 -6.84 -9.08
C GLY A 17 21.61 -7.26 -8.66
N THR A 18 21.10 -6.77 -7.53
CA THR A 18 19.72 -7.02 -7.07
C THR A 18 18.87 -5.74 -7.10
N THR A 19 17.57 -5.87 -6.87
CA THR A 19 16.65 -4.73 -6.70
C THR A 19 16.89 -3.94 -5.40
N CYS A 20 17.70 -4.46 -4.47
CA CYS A 20 17.95 -3.83 -3.17
C CYS A 20 16.67 -3.53 -2.37
N MET A 21 15.63 -4.34 -2.58
CA MET A 21 14.30 -4.21 -2.00
C MET A 21 13.77 -5.59 -1.62
N ASN A 22 13.21 -5.75 -0.41
CA ASN A 22 12.63 -7.00 0.11
C ASN A 22 13.60 -8.20 0.07
N LEU A 23 14.90 -7.96 0.24
CA LEU A 23 15.90 -9.03 0.22
C LEU A 23 15.81 -9.90 1.50
N PRO A 24 16.17 -11.20 1.45
CA PRO A 24 16.12 -12.08 2.62
C PRO A 24 16.86 -11.54 3.85
N GLN A 25 17.97 -10.83 3.64
CA GLN A 25 18.75 -10.21 4.70
C GLN A 25 17.98 -9.09 5.43
N THR A 26 17.03 -8.44 4.76
CA THR A 26 16.12 -7.46 5.39
C THR A 26 15.25 -8.16 6.43
N HIS A 27 14.67 -9.31 6.09
CA HIS A 27 13.86 -10.13 6.98
C HIS A 27 14.66 -10.60 8.20
N GLU A 28 15.90 -11.09 8.00
CA GLU A 28 16.79 -11.49 9.09
C GLU A 28 17.10 -10.35 10.06
N LEU A 29 17.36 -9.14 9.55
CA LEU A 29 17.61 -7.97 10.38
C LEU A 29 16.38 -7.56 11.20
N ILE A 30 15.18 -7.67 10.64
CA ILE A 30 13.93 -7.38 11.37
C ILE A 30 13.75 -8.37 12.52
N ARG A 31 14.01 -9.67 12.31
CA ARG A 31 13.98 -10.67 13.40
C ARG A 31 14.97 -10.33 14.50
N LEU A 32 16.19 -9.95 14.11
CA LEU A 32 17.22 -9.55 15.05
C LEU A 32 16.80 -8.32 15.86
N PHE A 33 16.26 -7.29 15.21
CA PHE A 33 15.77 -6.09 15.90
C PHE A 33 14.63 -6.41 16.85
N ARG A 34 13.65 -7.21 16.40
CA ARG A 34 12.55 -7.64 17.25
C ARG A 34 13.05 -8.34 18.51
N LEU A 35 13.96 -9.31 18.34
CA LEU A 35 14.56 -10.05 19.46
C LEU A 35 15.27 -9.12 20.45
N ILE A 36 16.10 -8.20 19.95
CA ILE A 36 16.83 -7.24 20.80
C ILE A 36 15.85 -6.33 21.56
N ILE A 37 14.81 -5.84 20.87
CA ILE A 37 13.80 -4.95 21.44
C ILE A 37 13.01 -5.68 22.54
N GLU A 38 12.57 -6.91 22.29
CA GLU A 38 11.84 -7.72 23.27
C GLU A 38 12.70 -8.06 24.50
N CYS A 39 14.00 -8.33 24.31
CA CYS A 39 14.93 -8.53 25.43
C CYS A 39 15.06 -7.28 26.32
N ALA A 40 15.06 -6.09 25.73
CA ALA A 40 15.15 -4.84 26.47
C ALA A 40 13.79 -4.41 27.08
N GLN A 41 12.70 -4.69 26.37
CA GLN A 41 11.36 -4.27 26.74
C GLN A 41 10.30 -5.27 26.21
N PRO A 42 9.85 -6.23 27.04
CA PRO A 42 8.99 -7.34 26.61
C PRO A 42 7.60 -6.93 26.07
N ASP A 43 7.11 -5.74 26.41
CA ASP A 43 5.81 -5.21 25.96
C ASP A 43 5.92 -4.32 24.71
N ALA A 44 7.10 -4.24 24.09
CA ALA A 44 7.33 -3.43 22.91
C ALA A 44 6.77 -4.08 21.63
N ILE A 45 6.15 -3.27 20.79
CA ILE A 45 5.56 -3.69 19.51
C ILE A 45 6.42 -3.15 18.36
N VAL A 46 6.74 -4.03 17.40
CA VAL A 46 7.48 -3.68 16.18
C VAL A 46 6.50 -3.66 15.01
N ILE A 47 6.42 -2.53 14.32
CA ILE A 47 5.52 -2.33 13.17
C ILE A 47 6.38 -2.04 11.94
N THR A 48 6.16 -2.76 10.84
CA THR A 48 6.84 -2.46 9.57
C THR A 48 5.98 -1.62 8.66
N GLU A 49 6.60 -0.61 8.05
CA GLU A 49 5.97 0.21 7.04
C GLU A 49 6.56 -0.12 5.67
N THR A 50 5.73 -0.79 4.85
CA THR A 50 6.16 -1.44 3.60
C THR A 50 5.10 -1.25 2.51
N ASN A 51 5.34 -0.26 1.65
CA ASN A 51 4.50 0.04 0.48
C ASN A 51 4.89 -0.86 -0.72
N VAL A 52 4.60 -2.15 -0.59
CA VAL A 52 4.95 -3.22 -1.54
C VAL A 52 3.70 -4.07 -1.86
N PRO A 53 3.72 -4.90 -2.93
CA PRO A 53 2.59 -5.77 -3.26
C PRO A 53 2.13 -6.61 -2.08
N ASN A 54 0.83 -6.88 -2.00
CA ASN A 54 0.18 -7.48 -0.82
C ASN A 54 0.89 -8.74 -0.29
N ARG A 55 1.34 -9.64 -1.19
CA ARG A 55 2.04 -10.88 -0.81
C ARG A 55 3.41 -10.63 -0.19
N GLU A 56 4.14 -9.63 -0.69
CA GLU A 56 5.43 -9.22 -0.14
C GLU A 56 5.24 -8.50 1.20
N ASN A 57 4.16 -7.74 1.37
CA ASN A 57 3.85 -7.10 2.64
C ASN A 57 3.56 -8.15 3.74
N LEU A 58 2.82 -9.21 3.39
CA LEU A 58 2.52 -10.31 4.31
C LEU A 58 3.76 -11.09 4.78
N SER A 59 4.85 -11.13 4.01
CA SER A 59 6.05 -11.86 4.41
C SER A 59 6.76 -11.24 5.62
N TYR A 60 6.48 -9.97 5.93
CA TYR A 60 7.03 -9.26 7.10
C TYR A 60 6.47 -9.71 8.45
N PHE A 61 5.44 -10.57 8.47
CA PHE A 61 5.10 -11.30 9.68
C PHE A 61 6.09 -12.45 9.96
N GLY A 62 6.77 -12.96 8.93
CA GLY A 62 7.53 -14.19 8.99
C GLY A 62 6.68 -15.35 9.51
N ASN A 63 7.23 -16.14 10.42
CA ASN A 63 6.50 -17.15 11.19
C ASN A 63 6.11 -16.58 12.56
N ALA A 64 5.40 -15.44 12.55
CA ALA A 64 5.09 -14.61 13.71
C ALA A 64 6.32 -14.13 14.51
N ASN A 65 7.51 -14.11 13.89
CA ASN A 65 8.80 -13.81 14.51
C ASN A 65 9.51 -12.57 13.95
N GLU A 66 8.87 -11.85 13.02
CA GLU A 66 9.36 -10.58 12.47
C GLU A 66 8.55 -9.40 13.04
N ALA A 67 7.72 -8.73 12.24
CA ALA A 67 6.89 -7.66 12.73
C ALA A 67 5.74 -8.19 13.62
N HIS A 68 5.43 -7.44 14.67
CA HIS A 68 4.17 -7.61 15.40
C HIS A 68 3.01 -7.03 14.60
N GLY A 69 3.25 -6.02 13.77
CA GLY A 69 2.22 -5.50 12.87
C GLY A 69 2.75 -4.98 11.55
N ILE A 70 1.89 -5.03 10.54
CA ILE A 70 2.18 -4.49 9.22
C ILE A 70 1.08 -3.52 8.81
N TYR A 71 1.44 -2.46 8.09
CA TYR A 71 0.47 -1.55 7.49
C TYR A 71 -0.22 -2.18 6.30
N ASN A 72 -1.53 -1.96 6.20
CA ASN A 72 -2.33 -2.50 5.12
C ASN A 72 -2.48 -1.50 3.97
N PHE A 73 -1.40 -1.29 3.22
CA PHE A 73 -1.35 -0.29 2.13
C PHE A 73 -2.26 -0.62 0.93
N SER A 74 -2.77 -1.85 0.82
CA SER A 74 -3.76 -2.24 -0.19
C SER A 74 -5.15 -1.64 0.08
N LEU A 75 -5.47 -1.34 1.35
CA LEU A 75 -6.81 -0.89 1.74
C LEU A 75 -7.17 0.50 1.20
N PRO A 76 -6.36 1.57 1.37
CA PRO A 76 -6.70 2.90 0.87
C PRO A 76 -7.06 2.95 -0.63
N PRO A 77 -6.22 2.45 -1.57
CA PRO A 77 -6.54 2.51 -2.99
C PRO A 77 -7.77 1.67 -3.36
N LEU A 78 -7.95 0.48 -2.76
CA LEU A 78 -9.12 -0.37 -3.01
C LEU A 78 -10.41 0.26 -2.48
N LEU A 79 -10.33 0.96 -1.34
CA LEU A 79 -11.47 1.65 -0.75
C LEU A 79 -11.90 2.83 -1.63
N VAL A 80 -10.95 3.66 -2.07
CA VAL A 80 -11.24 4.78 -2.97
C VAL A 80 -11.78 4.27 -4.30
N HIS A 81 -11.16 3.24 -4.88
CA HIS A 81 -11.67 2.58 -6.07
C HIS A 81 -13.12 2.13 -5.90
N ALA A 82 -13.44 1.42 -4.82
CA ALA A 82 -14.78 0.91 -4.58
C ALA A 82 -15.84 2.01 -4.42
N LEU A 83 -15.49 3.10 -3.74
CA LEU A 83 -16.39 4.24 -3.53
C LEU A 83 -16.63 5.04 -4.82
N VAL A 84 -15.58 5.26 -5.60
CA VAL A 84 -15.63 6.09 -6.81
C VAL A 84 -16.27 5.35 -7.99
N THR A 85 -16.04 4.03 -8.10
CA THR A 85 -16.65 3.19 -9.15
C THR A 85 -18.02 2.63 -8.76
N GLY A 86 -18.36 2.64 -7.47
CA GLY A 86 -19.60 2.07 -6.95
C GLY A 86 -19.61 0.54 -6.90
N THR A 87 -18.46 -0.13 -7.03
CA THR A 87 -18.35 -1.59 -6.92
C THR A 87 -17.35 -2.03 -5.86
N SER A 88 -17.76 -2.92 -4.95
CA SER A 88 -16.88 -3.48 -3.91
C SER A 88 -16.13 -4.74 -4.35
N ARG A 89 -16.27 -5.18 -5.62
CA ARG A 89 -15.75 -6.48 -6.09
C ARG A 89 -14.29 -6.72 -5.71
N TYR A 90 -13.41 -5.78 -6.05
CA TYR A 90 -11.98 -5.91 -5.79
C TYR A 90 -11.64 -5.85 -4.29
N LEU A 91 -12.26 -4.90 -3.57
CA LEU A 91 -12.10 -4.78 -2.12
C LEU A 91 -12.52 -6.07 -1.39
N SER A 92 -13.73 -6.58 -1.68
CA SER A 92 -14.24 -7.81 -1.08
C SER A 92 -13.39 -9.03 -1.44
N THR A 93 -12.95 -9.14 -2.70
CA THR A 93 -12.09 -10.25 -3.14
C THR A 93 -10.75 -10.23 -2.41
N TRP A 94 -10.11 -9.06 -2.32
CA TRP A 94 -8.86 -8.90 -1.59
C TRP A 94 -9.04 -9.21 -0.10
N MET A 95 -10.08 -8.67 0.56
CA MET A 95 -10.37 -8.98 1.97
C MET A 95 -10.54 -10.48 2.23
N MET A 96 -11.22 -11.20 1.33
CA MET A 96 -11.40 -12.66 1.45
C MET A 96 -10.13 -13.46 1.16
N SER A 97 -9.15 -12.87 0.46
CA SER A 97 -7.85 -13.50 0.18
C SER A 97 -6.83 -13.32 1.32
N MET A 98 -7.10 -12.39 2.25
CA MET A 98 -6.18 -12.09 3.34
C MET A 98 -6.21 -13.21 4.39
N PRO A 99 -5.05 -13.80 4.74
CA PRO A 99 -5.00 -14.76 5.83
C PRO A 99 -5.36 -14.07 7.15
N PRO A 100 -6.01 -14.77 8.09
CA PRO A 100 -6.15 -14.26 9.45
C PRO A 100 -4.77 -13.94 10.02
N ALA A 101 -4.70 -12.90 10.85
CA ALA A 101 -3.46 -12.59 11.55
C ALA A 101 -3.08 -13.77 12.45
N GLN A 102 -1.79 -14.08 12.52
CA GLN A 102 -1.28 -15.11 13.42
C GLN A 102 -1.35 -14.58 14.87
N ASP A 103 -1.33 -15.48 15.84
CA ASP A 103 -1.32 -15.07 17.25
C ASP A 103 -0.12 -14.16 17.53
N GLY A 104 -0.38 -13.02 18.17
CA GLY A 104 0.65 -12.01 18.44
C GLY A 104 0.97 -11.09 17.26
N THR A 105 0.27 -11.22 16.12
CA THR A 105 0.40 -10.30 14.99
C THR A 105 -0.89 -9.52 14.69
N ILE A 106 -0.76 -8.33 14.10
CA ILE A 106 -1.89 -7.45 13.79
C ILE A 106 -1.73 -6.74 12.44
N TYR A 107 -2.87 -6.54 11.74
CA TYR A 107 -2.94 -5.68 10.58
C TYR A 107 -3.30 -4.25 10.99
N PHE A 108 -2.52 -3.27 10.54
CA PHE A 108 -2.84 -1.85 10.70
C PHE A 108 -3.60 -1.35 9.48
N ASN A 109 -4.93 -1.31 9.61
CA ASN A 109 -5.83 -0.75 8.61
C ASN A 109 -5.89 0.77 8.75
N PHE A 110 -5.77 1.47 7.62
CA PHE A 110 -5.90 2.91 7.53
C PHE A 110 -6.54 3.28 6.19
N ILE A 111 -7.07 4.50 6.10
CA ILE A 111 -7.79 5.00 4.92
C ILE A 111 -7.05 6.12 4.19
N ALA A 112 -6.12 6.78 4.87
CA ALA A 112 -5.26 7.83 4.35
C ALA A 112 -3.98 7.89 5.19
N SER A 113 -2.85 8.14 4.53
CA SER A 113 -1.55 8.40 5.14
C SER A 113 -1.13 9.84 4.91
N HIS A 114 0.01 10.22 5.49
CA HIS A 114 0.67 11.49 5.18
C HIS A 114 1.35 11.46 3.81
N ASP A 115 1.84 10.27 3.43
CA ASP A 115 2.17 9.91 2.06
C ASP A 115 0.88 9.67 1.27
N GLY A 116 0.87 9.95 -0.03
CA GLY A 116 -0.33 9.81 -0.85
C GLY A 116 -0.87 8.37 -0.93
N ILE A 117 -1.84 8.14 -1.79
CA ILE A 117 -2.39 6.80 -2.01
C ILE A 117 -1.42 6.02 -2.91
N GLY A 118 -0.71 5.05 -2.32
CA GLY A 118 0.22 4.18 -3.03
C GLY A 118 -0.45 3.23 -4.02
N LEU A 119 0.15 3.03 -5.18
CA LEU A 119 -0.37 2.17 -6.26
C LEU A 119 0.33 0.81 -6.34
N ARG A 120 1.52 0.68 -5.76
CA ARG A 120 2.23 -0.60 -5.66
C ARG A 120 1.44 -1.73 -4.97
N PRO A 121 0.71 -1.48 -3.86
CA PRO A 121 0.01 -2.53 -3.14
C PRO A 121 -1.12 -3.17 -3.94
N VAL A 122 -1.68 -2.45 -4.92
CA VAL A 122 -2.76 -2.93 -5.79
C VAL A 122 -2.26 -3.61 -7.06
N GLU A 123 -0.95 -3.70 -7.27
CA GLU A 123 -0.36 -4.50 -8.34
C GLU A 123 -0.82 -5.96 -8.21
N GLY A 124 -1.54 -6.47 -9.22
CA GLY A 124 -2.11 -7.82 -9.22
C GLY A 124 -3.44 -7.96 -8.44
N LEU A 125 -3.94 -6.88 -7.82
CA LEU A 125 -5.27 -6.83 -7.21
C LEU A 125 -6.28 -6.12 -8.11
N LEU A 126 -5.87 -5.02 -8.74
CA LEU A 126 -6.65 -4.30 -9.74
C LEU A 126 -6.13 -4.61 -11.14
N GLU A 127 -7.04 -4.66 -12.11
CA GLU A 127 -6.69 -4.70 -13.52
C GLU A 127 -6.14 -3.34 -13.96
N GLN A 128 -5.27 -3.32 -14.97
CA GLN A 128 -4.63 -2.07 -15.41
C GLN A 128 -5.65 -1.02 -15.86
N ALA A 129 -6.73 -1.42 -16.53
CA ALA A 129 -7.79 -0.52 -16.96
C ALA A 129 -8.50 0.17 -15.77
N GLU A 130 -8.68 -0.54 -14.66
CA GLU A 130 -9.29 0.00 -13.43
C GLU A 130 -8.35 0.99 -12.74
N VAL A 131 -7.04 0.71 -12.76
CA VAL A 131 -6.01 1.63 -12.26
C VAL A 131 -6.00 2.91 -13.11
N ASP A 132 -6.01 2.78 -14.44
CA ASP A 132 -5.98 3.93 -15.35
C ASP A 132 -7.23 4.81 -15.20
N GLU A 133 -8.42 4.20 -15.05
CA GLU A 133 -9.66 4.92 -14.79
C GLU A 133 -9.65 5.63 -13.44
N LEU A 134 -9.13 4.98 -12.39
CA LEU A 134 -8.96 5.59 -11.08
C LEU A 134 -8.03 6.81 -11.16
N LEU A 135 -6.88 6.69 -11.84
CA LEU A 135 -5.92 7.79 -12.00
C LEU A 135 -6.54 8.99 -12.71
N ALA A 136 -7.21 8.76 -13.85
CA ALA A 136 -7.87 9.81 -14.60
C ALA A 136 -8.95 10.52 -13.75
N THR A 137 -9.69 9.77 -12.94
CA THR A 137 -10.72 10.34 -12.06
C THR A 137 -10.10 11.18 -10.94
N MET A 138 -9.01 10.71 -10.33
CA MET A 138 -8.31 11.45 -9.28
C MET A 138 -7.67 12.74 -9.81
N GLU A 139 -7.13 12.74 -11.03
CA GLU A 139 -6.62 13.96 -11.67
C GLU A 139 -7.74 14.97 -11.96
N GLN A 140 -8.90 14.50 -12.45
CA GLN A 140 -10.08 15.35 -12.63
C GLN A 140 -10.56 15.96 -11.31
N PHE A 141 -10.40 15.24 -10.21
CA PHE A 141 -10.72 15.73 -8.87
C PHE A 141 -9.67 16.70 -8.30
N GLY A 142 -8.65 17.05 -9.07
CA GLY A 142 -7.59 17.98 -8.68
C GLY A 142 -6.40 17.31 -7.99
N GLY A 143 -6.36 15.98 -7.97
CA GLY A 143 -5.22 15.19 -7.50
C GLY A 143 -4.03 15.24 -8.48
N ARG A 144 -2.85 14.83 -7.99
CA ARG A 144 -1.63 14.71 -8.80
C ARG A 144 -1.09 13.30 -8.75
N VAL A 145 -0.67 12.75 -9.88
CA VAL A 145 -0.03 11.44 -9.94
C VAL A 145 1.49 11.60 -9.94
N SER A 146 2.16 10.95 -9.01
CA SER A 146 3.61 10.82 -8.98
C SER A 146 4.02 9.58 -9.78
N TRP A 147 5.03 9.74 -10.62
CA TRP A 147 5.50 8.70 -11.54
C TRP A 147 6.90 8.23 -11.15
N ARG A 148 7.13 6.91 -11.17
CA ARG A 148 8.46 6.34 -11.03
C ARG A 148 9.03 5.99 -12.41
N GLN A 149 10.26 6.41 -12.67
CA GLN A 149 11.03 5.95 -13.82
C GLN A 149 11.86 4.74 -13.39
N SER A 150 11.69 3.62 -14.08
CA SER A 150 12.65 2.52 -14.01
C SER A 150 13.60 2.67 -15.18
N ALA A 151 14.92 2.53 -14.95
CA ALA A 151 15.92 2.69 -16.01
C ALA A 151 15.60 1.75 -17.20
N GLY A 152 15.20 2.34 -18.33
CA GLY A 152 14.91 1.63 -19.58
C GLY A 152 13.45 1.20 -19.80
N SER A 153 12.51 1.45 -18.89
CA SER A 153 11.07 1.15 -19.09
C SER A 153 10.19 2.40 -19.07
N GLU A 154 8.99 2.27 -19.61
CA GLU A 154 7.92 3.26 -19.52
C GLU A 154 7.65 3.66 -18.05
N ALA A 155 7.36 4.95 -17.84
CA ALA A 155 7.10 5.49 -16.51
C ALA A 155 5.84 4.83 -15.94
N LYS A 156 5.91 4.33 -14.70
CA LYS A 156 4.76 3.71 -14.02
C LYS A 156 4.21 4.64 -12.97
N PRO A 157 2.88 4.74 -12.83
CA PRO A 157 2.28 5.52 -11.77
C PRO A 157 2.65 4.88 -10.42
N TYR A 158 2.99 5.72 -9.45
CA TYR A 158 3.50 5.28 -8.15
C TYR A 158 2.56 5.66 -7.00
N GLU A 159 2.04 6.89 -7.03
CA GLU A 159 1.27 7.45 -5.92
C GLU A 159 0.27 8.50 -6.42
N ILE A 160 -0.92 8.53 -5.83
CA ILE A 160 -1.93 9.57 -6.03
C ILE A 160 -1.89 10.53 -4.84
N ASN A 161 -1.61 11.80 -5.12
CA ASN A 161 -1.61 12.88 -4.15
C ASN A 161 -2.92 13.65 -4.22
N ILE A 162 -3.85 13.30 -3.33
CA ILE A 162 -5.15 13.93 -3.20
C ILE A 162 -5.65 13.81 -1.76
N ALA A 163 -6.35 14.83 -1.25
CA ALA A 163 -7.00 14.70 0.05
C ALA A 163 -8.21 13.77 -0.06
N LEU A 164 -8.45 12.93 0.95
CA LEU A 164 -9.55 11.96 0.91
C LEU A 164 -10.93 12.61 0.66
N ARG A 165 -11.17 13.81 1.18
CA ARG A 165 -12.40 14.58 0.91
C ARG A 165 -12.57 14.93 -0.57
N ASP A 166 -11.48 15.25 -1.27
CA ASP A 166 -11.48 15.70 -2.65
C ASP A 166 -11.55 14.45 -3.57
N ALA A 167 -10.93 13.34 -3.17
CA ALA A 167 -11.04 12.04 -3.83
C ALA A 167 -12.48 11.47 -3.85
N LEU A 168 -13.30 11.85 -2.88
CA LEU A 168 -14.67 11.35 -2.70
C LEU A 168 -15.74 12.37 -3.10
N GLN A 169 -15.40 13.40 -3.87
CA GLN A 169 -16.36 14.42 -4.30
C GLN A 169 -17.31 13.97 -5.42
N GLY A 170 -17.09 12.79 -6.01
CA GLY A 170 -17.92 12.25 -7.08
C GLY A 170 -17.62 10.79 -7.42
N THR A 171 -18.21 10.31 -8.52
CA THR A 171 -18.07 8.93 -9.03
C THR A 171 -17.62 8.91 -10.49
N THR A 172 -17.11 7.78 -10.98
CA THR A 172 -16.70 7.63 -12.39
C THR A 172 -17.87 7.76 -13.37
N VAL A 173 -19.11 7.51 -12.93
CA VAL A 173 -20.32 7.59 -13.77
C VAL A 173 -20.69 9.03 -14.13
N ALA A 174 -20.32 10.03 -13.31
CA ALA A 174 -20.53 11.43 -13.65
C ALA A 174 -19.70 11.91 -14.87
N ARG A 175 -18.80 11.06 -15.39
CA ARG A 175 -17.96 11.32 -16.57
C ARG A 175 -18.75 11.46 -17.88
N THR A 176 -19.97 10.92 -17.98
CA THR A 176 -20.74 10.90 -19.24
C THR A 176 -21.75 12.04 -19.41
N SER A 177 -22.01 12.87 -18.40
CA SER A 177 -22.98 13.97 -18.51
C SER A 177 -22.37 15.32 -18.93
N GLY A 178 -21.06 15.39 -19.18
CA GLY A 178 -20.33 16.65 -19.40
C GLY A 178 -19.93 17.00 -20.84
N SER A 179 -20.19 16.16 -21.85
CA SER A 179 -19.78 16.42 -23.25
C SER A 179 -20.94 16.44 -24.25
N SER A 180 -21.95 17.28 -24.00
CA SER A 180 -22.99 17.60 -25.00
C SER A 180 -23.55 19.01 -24.80
N SER A 181 -22.68 20.02 -24.90
CA SER A 181 -23.10 21.37 -25.32
C SER A 181 -21.87 22.24 -25.65
N ALA A 182 -21.35 22.04 -26.85
CA ALA A 182 -20.69 23.12 -27.57
C ALA A 182 -21.35 23.18 -28.96
N SER A 183 -22.04 24.31 -29.16
CA SER A 183 -22.71 24.81 -30.36
C SER A 183 -21.85 24.77 -31.62
#